data_AF-A0A1H9TBV2-F1
#
_entry.id   AF-A0A1H9TBV2-F1
#
_cell.length_a   1.000
_cell.length_b   1.000
_cell.length_c   1.000
_cell.angle_alpha   90.00
_cell.angle_beta   90.00
_cell.angle_gamma   90.00
#
_symmetry.space_group_name_H-M   'P 1'
#
loop_
_entity.id
_entity.type
_entity.pdbx_description
1 polymer ?
#
loop_
_entity_poly.entity_id
_entity_poly.type
_entity_poly.pdbx_seq_one_letter_code
_entity_poly.pdbx_strand_id
1 'polypeptide(L)'
;MARTSKSGLPFVKTTVSKGHRYWYFDTGTSDERGKKIFTRLPDISDKTAFGAAYSAMMGHRTRRANAAAQMTVTAMIGLYRLSQKYTKLAAGSKRIYDIYLGELETMLGMAPADEVTRADIVLLVDKRAKHPAAANMILKISRALFKWARSRGHITADPCSDIELNELGEHQPWPDELLTEALASDDDRIRLAVHLLYYTAQRIGDVVRMKFADIKDGTLFVRQQKTGKELDIPVHALLAAEIGKAGRQIGPIIITARGSAITVSTLRHYVQAWAKERGHDVVPHGLRKNAVNALLEAGCTVAQTAAISGQTLQVVEHYAKLRDQRKLAIRAMSKWEANER
;
A
#
# COMPACT_ATOMS: atom_id res chain seq x y z
N MET A 1 60.67 26.79 -14.02
CA MET A 1 59.36 26.63 -14.66
C MET A 1 59.15 25.16 -15.02
N ALA A 2 58.17 24.47 -14.40
CA ALA A 2 57.91 23.04 -14.66
C ALA A 2 57.13 22.87 -15.97
N ARG A 3 57.78 22.32 -17.01
CA ARG A 3 57.14 21.93 -18.27
C ARG A 3 56.21 20.74 -18.02
N THR A 4 54.92 20.90 -18.34
CA THR A 4 53.92 19.85 -18.20
C THR A 4 53.94 19.00 -19.48
N SER A 5 54.47 17.77 -19.43
CA SER A 5 54.41 16.84 -20.57
C SER A 5 53.17 15.93 -20.44
N LYS A 6 52.46 15.68 -21.54
CA LYS A 6 51.35 14.72 -21.56
C LYS A 6 51.94 13.32 -21.31
N SER A 7 51.55 12.73 -20.19
CA SER A 7 51.96 11.41 -19.68
C SER A 7 51.57 10.22 -20.56
N GLY A 8 50.72 10.43 -21.58
CA GLY A 8 50.04 9.37 -22.33
C GLY A 8 48.90 8.69 -21.55
N LEU A 9 48.84 8.85 -20.23
CA LEU A 9 47.84 8.24 -19.36
C LEU A 9 46.68 9.21 -19.06
N PRO A 10 45.41 8.78 -19.21
CA PRO A 10 44.25 9.60 -18.86
C PRO A 10 44.34 10.14 -17.44
N PHE A 11 44.08 11.44 -17.29
CA PHE A 11 44.04 12.18 -16.02
C PHE A 11 45.35 12.21 -15.22
N VAL A 12 46.49 11.87 -15.83
CA VAL A 12 47.80 11.95 -15.18
C VAL A 12 48.60 13.14 -15.72
N LYS A 13 49.05 14.00 -14.80
CA LYS A 13 49.98 15.10 -15.04
C LYS A 13 51.40 14.68 -14.65
N THR A 14 52.38 15.04 -15.47
CA THR A 14 53.79 14.91 -15.11
C THR A 14 54.40 16.27 -14.77
N THR A 15 55.31 16.29 -13.80
CA THR A 15 56.15 17.45 -13.49
C THR A 15 57.60 17.01 -13.33
N VAL A 16 58.53 17.86 -13.74
CA VAL A 16 59.97 17.62 -13.57
C VAL A 16 60.51 18.63 -12.58
N SER A 17 61.20 18.16 -11.54
CA SER A 17 61.86 18.99 -10.54
C SER A 17 63.16 18.33 -10.10
N LYS A 18 64.25 19.10 -10.02
CA LYS A 18 65.59 18.62 -9.61
C LYS A 18 66.04 17.33 -10.32
N GLY A 19 65.78 17.23 -11.63
CA GLY A 19 66.14 16.06 -12.44
C GLY A 19 65.20 14.84 -12.32
N HIS A 20 64.27 14.84 -11.37
CA HIS A 20 63.31 13.74 -11.18
C HIS A 20 61.95 14.06 -11.78
N ARG A 21 61.29 13.04 -12.34
CA ARG A 21 59.94 13.13 -12.92
C ARG A 21 58.91 12.58 -11.94
N TYR A 22 57.90 13.36 -11.63
CA TYR A 22 56.81 13.02 -10.72
C TYR A 22 55.49 12.90 -11.47
N TRP A 23 54.64 11.99 -11.01
CA TRP A 23 53.34 11.67 -11.60
C TRP A 23 52.23 12.02 -10.62
N TYR A 24 51.21 12.72 -11.10
CA TYR A 24 50.09 13.19 -10.30
C TYR A 24 48.78 12.88 -11.00
N PHE A 25 47.84 12.28 -10.28
CA PHE A 25 46.49 11.99 -10.76
C PHE A 25 45.54 13.15 -10.44
N ASP A 26 44.81 13.66 -11.44
CA ASP A 26 43.70 14.61 -11.27
C ASP A 26 42.53 13.87 -10.62
N THR A 27 42.20 14.16 -9.36
CA THR A 27 41.16 13.43 -8.62
C THR A 27 39.74 13.76 -9.07
N GLY A 28 39.57 14.80 -9.90
CA GLY A 28 38.27 15.28 -10.35
C GLY A 28 37.54 16.15 -9.33
N THR A 29 38.21 16.52 -8.24
CA THR A 29 37.69 17.42 -7.20
C THR A 29 38.47 18.72 -7.19
N SER A 30 37.81 19.79 -6.77
CA SER A 30 38.43 21.10 -6.54
C SER A 30 38.38 21.46 -5.06
N ASP A 31 39.34 22.26 -4.60
CA ASP A 31 39.30 22.88 -3.29
C ASP A 31 38.25 24.00 -3.22
N GLU A 32 38.07 24.59 -2.03
CA GLU A 32 37.13 25.69 -1.77
C GLU A 32 37.37 26.95 -2.63
N ARG A 33 38.54 27.05 -3.28
CA ARG A 33 38.94 28.15 -4.18
C ARG A 33 38.86 27.73 -5.66
N GLY A 34 38.25 26.58 -5.96
CA GLY A 34 38.05 26.08 -7.32
C GLY A 34 39.29 25.45 -7.96
N LYS A 35 40.38 25.25 -7.21
CA LYS A 35 41.62 24.68 -7.73
C LYS A 35 41.58 23.15 -7.67
N LYS A 36 41.89 22.50 -8.79
CA LYS A 36 41.91 21.04 -8.89
C LYS A 36 42.88 20.40 -7.89
N ILE A 37 42.40 19.37 -7.22
CA ILE A 37 43.16 18.54 -6.29
C ILE A 37 43.87 17.45 -7.10
N PHE A 38 45.16 17.25 -6.81
CA PHE A 38 45.98 16.23 -7.45
C PHE A 38 46.60 15.33 -6.37
N THR A 39 46.55 14.03 -6.58
CA THR A 39 47.19 13.05 -5.70
C THR A 39 48.46 12.51 -6.35
N ARG A 40 49.57 12.47 -5.60
CA ARG A 40 50.84 11.94 -6.10
C ARG A 40 50.73 10.43 -6.30
N LEU A 41 51.14 9.95 -7.46
CA LEU A 41 51.28 8.53 -7.76
C LEU A 41 52.70 8.05 -7.38
N PRO A 42 52.87 6.74 -7.12
CA PRO A 42 54.18 6.10 -7.04
C PRO A 42 55.03 6.37 -8.29
N ASP A 43 56.31 6.03 -8.26
CA ASP A 43 57.16 6.11 -9.45
C ASP A 43 56.70 5.07 -10.49
N ILE A 44 56.74 5.42 -11.77
CA ILE A 44 56.31 4.53 -12.86
C ILE A 44 57.26 3.33 -13.05
N SER A 45 58.48 3.41 -12.50
CA SER A 45 59.42 2.28 -12.46
C SER A 45 58.89 1.12 -11.61
N ASP A 46 58.11 1.39 -10.56
CA ASP A 46 57.33 0.40 -9.82
C ASP A 46 55.95 0.22 -10.44
N LYS A 47 55.90 -0.59 -11.51
CA LYS A 47 54.68 -0.82 -12.30
C LYS A 47 53.52 -1.37 -11.47
N THR A 48 53.80 -2.16 -10.44
CA THR A 48 52.78 -2.78 -9.59
C THR A 48 52.14 -1.75 -8.67
N ALA A 49 52.95 -1.00 -7.93
CA ALA A 49 52.43 0.04 -7.04
C ALA A 49 51.77 1.18 -7.83
N PHE A 50 52.37 1.58 -8.96
CA PHE A 50 51.81 2.59 -9.86
C PHE A 50 50.47 2.14 -10.43
N GLY A 51 50.38 0.92 -10.97
CA GLY A 51 49.17 0.37 -11.57
C GLY A 51 48.03 0.23 -10.57
N ALA A 52 48.31 -0.22 -9.34
CA ALA A 52 47.33 -0.33 -8.26
C ALA A 52 46.79 1.04 -7.84
N ALA A 53 47.68 2.02 -7.58
CA ALA A 53 47.29 3.37 -7.20
C ALA A 53 46.51 4.08 -8.32
N TYR A 54 46.95 3.92 -9.58
CA TYR A 54 46.28 4.49 -10.75
C TYR A 54 44.87 3.90 -10.95
N SER A 55 44.73 2.58 -10.86
CA SER A 55 43.43 1.89 -11.04
C SER A 55 42.43 2.26 -9.93
N ALA A 56 42.89 2.33 -8.67
CA ALA A 56 42.04 2.77 -7.57
C ALA A 56 41.56 4.22 -7.77
N MET A 57 42.45 5.14 -8.15
CA MET A 57 42.12 6.55 -8.38
C MET A 57 41.19 6.74 -9.58
N MET A 58 41.38 5.98 -10.65
CA MET A 58 40.45 5.90 -11.78
C MET A 58 39.07 5.42 -11.33
N GLY A 59 38.99 4.35 -10.53
CA GLY A 59 37.73 3.86 -9.97
C GLY A 59 37.01 4.92 -9.14
N HIS A 60 37.72 5.63 -8.26
CA HIS A 60 37.14 6.71 -7.45
C HIS A 60 36.70 7.92 -8.28
N ARG A 61 37.41 8.27 -9.36
CA ARG A 61 37.03 9.37 -10.27
C ARG A 61 35.80 9.01 -11.09
N THR A 62 35.79 7.81 -11.69
CA THR A 62 34.65 7.30 -12.47
C THR A 62 33.40 7.16 -11.60
N ARG A 63 33.53 6.62 -10.38
CA ARG A 63 32.40 6.53 -9.44
C ARG A 63 31.84 7.90 -9.07
N ARG A 64 32.70 8.92 -8.84
CA ARG A 64 32.26 10.30 -8.58
C ARG A 64 31.60 10.98 -9.78
N ALA A 65 32.16 10.80 -10.98
CA ALA A 65 31.57 11.34 -12.21
C ALA A 65 30.21 10.70 -12.52
N ASN A 66 30.08 9.38 -12.31
CA ASN A 66 28.82 8.67 -12.46
C ASN A 66 27.80 9.08 -11.39
N ALA A 67 28.19 9.20 -10.12
CA ALA A 67 27.31 9.67 -9.04
C ALA A 67 26.78 11.09 -9.29
N ALA A 68 27.57 11.97 -9.92
CA ALA A 68 27.12 13.32 -10.32
C ALA A 68 26.14 13.31 -11.50
N ALA A 69 26.12 12.25 -12.31
CA ALA A 69 25.20 12.07 -13.44
C ALA A 69 24.01 11.15 -13.12
N GLN A 70 24.08 10.38 -12.02
CA GLN A 70 23.07 9.41 -11.63
C GLN A 70 21.92 10.08 -10.88
N MET A 71 20.70 9.68 -11.24
CA MET A 71 19.50 10.06 -10.50
C MET A 71 19.53 9.45 -9.10
N THR A 72 19.38 10.27 -8.07
CA THR A 72 19.23 9.81 -6.68
C THR A 72 17.82 9.30 -6.40
N VAL A 73 17.64 8.52 -5.33
CA VAL A 73 16.30 8.07 -4.90
C VAL A 73 15.38 9.25 -4.61
N THR A 74 15.87 10.32 -3.96
CA THR A 74 15.08 11.55 -3.73
C THR A 74 14.61 12.18 -5.05
N ALA A 75 15.50 12.32 -6.03
CA ALA A 75 15.13 12.86 -7.34
C ALA A 75 14.10 11.97 -8.05
N MET A 76 14.29 10.65 -7.98
CA MET A 76 13.36 9.65 -8.53
C MET A 76 11.96 9.75 -7.90
N ILE A 77 11.87 9.90 -6.57
CA ILE A 77 10.61 10.08 -5.84
C ILE A 77 9.93 11.39 -6.25
N GLY A 78 10.70 12.47 -6.38
CA GLY A 78 10.19 13.76 -6.86
C GLY A 78 9.52 13.63 -8.23
N LEU A 79 10.19 12.98 -9.20
CA LEU A 79 9.62 12.73 -10.52
C LEU A 79 8.41 11.77 -10.46
N TYR A 80 8.43 10.77 -9.58
CA TYR A 80 7.31 9.85 -9.39
C TYR A 80 6.05 10.57 -8.90
N ARG A 81 6.18 11.48 -7.93
CA ARG A 81 5.07 12.31 -7.41
C ARG A 81 4.43 13.19 -8.49
N LEU A 82 5.20 13.63 -9.48
CA LEU A 82 4.70 14.38 -10.64
C LEU A 82 4.09 13.48 -11.74
N SER A 83 4.30 12.18 -11.67
CA SER A 83 3.85 11.25 -12.72
C SER A 83 2.34 11.06 -12.72
N GLN A 84 1.77 10.77 -13.91
CA GLN A 84 0.36 10.38 -14.04
C GLN A 84 -0.01 9.17 -13.17
N LYS A 85 0.95 8.26 -12.92
CA LYS A 85 0.74 7.06 -12.11
C LYS A 85 0.41 7.43 -10.66
N TYR A 86 1.10 8.43 -10.11
CA TYR A 86 0.83 8.95 -8.77
C TYR A 86 -0.38 9.89 -8.75
N THR A 87 -0.50 10.81 -9.73
CA THR A 87 -1.56 11.83 -9.69
C THR A 87 -2.98 11.25 -9.84
N LYS A 88 -3.13 10.10 -10.52
CA LYS A 88 -4.40 9.35 -10.63
C LYS A 88 -4.81 8.58 -9.37
N LEU A 89 -3.94 8.46 -8.36
CA LEU A 89 -4.28 7.80 -7.11
C LEU A 89 -5.36 8.58 -6.34
N ALA A 90 -6.26 7.87 -5.67
CA ALA A 90 -7.21 8.47 -4.74
C ALA A 90 -6.47 9.16 -3.58
N ALA A 91 -7.06 10.20 -2.98
CA ALA A 91 -6.44 10.96 -1.90
C ALA A 91 -5.96 10.09 -0.72
N GLY A 92 -6.75 9.08 -0.33
CA GLY A 92 -6.37 8.12 0.70
C GLY A 92 -5.16 7.28 0.30
N SER A 93 -5.08 6.85 -0.97
CA SER A 93 -3.92 6.14 -1.50
C SER A 93 -2.69 7.03 -1.56
N LYS A 94 -2.81 8.30 -1.98
CA LYS A 94 -1.68 9.26 -2.00
C LYS A 94 -1.05 9.42 -0.61
N ARG A 95 -1.88 9.62 0.43
CA ARG A 95 -1.40 9.70 1.82
C ARG A 95 -0.58 8.48 2.24
N ILE A 96 -1.05 7.28 1.91
CA ILE A 96 -0.32 6.04 2.18
C ILE A 96 0.98 6.00 1.38
N TYR A 97 0.94 6.34 0.08
CA TYR A 97 2.14 6.42 -0.75
C TYR A 97 3.17 7.39 -0.17
N ASP A 98 2.76 8.59 0.25
CA ASP A 98 3.67 9.60 0.77
C ASP A 98 4.37 9.18 2.06
N ILE A 99 3.67 8.43 2.93
CA ILE A 99 4.28 7.88 4.17
C ILE A 99 5.46 6.97 3.80
N TYR A 100 5.24 5.98 2.94
CA TYR A 100 6.29 5.00 2.62
C TYR A 100 7.32 5.52 1.61
N LEU A 101 6.95 6.45 0.73
CA LEU A 101 7.91 7.18 -0.10
C LEU A 101 8.81 8.08 0.76
N GLY A 102 8.24 8.79 1.74
CA GLY A 102 9.01 9.61 2.68
C GLY A 102 9.97 8.78 3.53
N GLU A 103 9.59 7.55 3.85
CA GLU A 103 10.50 6.62 4.51
C GLU A 103 11.63 6.13 3.60
N LEU A 104 11.32 5.73 2.36
CA LEU A 104 12.34 5.38 1.36
C LEU A 104 13.32 6.55 1.16
N GLU A 105 12.80 7.76 1.09
CA GLU A 105 13.55 9.01 0.98
C GLU A 105 14.46 9.23 2.20
N THR A 106 13.96 8.96 3.42
CA THR A 106 14.75 9.09 4.66
C THR A 106 15.89 8.08 4.73
N MET A 107 15.64 6.84 4.29
CA MET A 107 16.61 5.74 4.42
C MET A 107 17.61 5.67 3.26
N LEU A 108 17.17 5.97 2.04
CA LEU A 108 17.92 5.75 0.80
C LEU A 108 18.01 7.00 -0.09
N GLY A 109 17.49 8.16 0.33
CA GLY A 109 17.29 9.34 -0.53
C GLY A 109 18.54 9.81 -1.29
N MET A 110 19.70 9.79 -0.62
CA MET A 110 20.98 10.19 -1.21
C MET A 110 21.66 9.10 -2.05
N ALA A 111 21.18 7.86 -1.98
CA ALA A 111 21.75 6.77 -2.78
C ALA A 111 21.44 6.98 -4.26
N PRO A 112 22.38 6.64 -5.17
CA PRO A 112 22.06 6.50 -6.59
C PRO A 112 20.96 5.45 -6.77
N ALA A 113 19.89 5.80 -7.49
CA ALA A 113 18.72 4.92 -7.61
C ALA A 113 19.05 3.58 -8.29
N ASP A 114 20.04 3.56 -9.18
CA ASP A 114 20.50 2.34 -9.89
C ASP A 114 21.46 1.48 -9.05
N GLU A 115 21.95 2.01 -7.91
CA GLU A 115 22.79 1.27 -6.96
C GLU A 115 21.99 0.70 -5.77
N VAL A 116 20.69 1.00 -5.68
CA VAL A 116 19.82 0.40 -4.65
C VAL A 116 19.72 -1.10 -4.89
N THR A 117 20.09 -1.89 -3.89
CA THR A 117 20.14 -3.34 -3.98
C THR A 117 18.88 -3.99 -3.43
N ARG A 118 18.69 -5.27 -3.75
CA ARG A 118 17.65 -6.10 -3.12
C ARG A 118 17.79 -6.14 -1.60
N ALA A 119 19.02 -6.20 -1.09
CA ALA A 119 19.29 -6.26 0.35
C ALA A 119 18.79 -5.00 1.08
N ASP A 120 18.91 -3.83 0.45
CA ASP A 120 18.41 -2.57 1.00
C ASP A 120 16.87 -2.58 1.15
N ILE A 121 16.17 -3.11 0.14
CA ILE A 121 14.70 -3.24 0.17
C ILE A 121 14.26 -4.29 1.19
N VAL A 122 14.96 -5.43 1.27
CA VAL A 122 14.70 -6.46 2.28
C VAL A 122 14.86 -5.89 3.69
N LEU A 123 15.91 -5.12 3.96
CA LEU A 123 16.10 -4.47 5.26
C LEU A 123 14.93 -3.55 5.65
N LEU A 124 14.38 -2.81 4.68
CA LEU A 124 13.20 -1.95 4.89
C LEU A 124 11.92 -2.74 5.20
N VAL A 125 11.78 -3.92 4.60
CA VAL A 125 10.67 -4.86 4.85
C VAL A 125 10.83 -5.53 6.22
N ASP A 126 12.04 -6.02 6.54
CA ASP A 126 12.35 -6.75 7.78
C ASP A 126 12.25 -5.85 9.02
N LYS A 127 12.56 -4.56 8.90
CA LYS A 127 12.27 -3.56 9.94
C LYS A 127 10.79 -3.54 10.37
N ARG A 128 9.90 -4.11 9.55
CA ARG A 128 8.45 -4.25 9.79
C ARG A 128 8.00 -5.69 9.98
N ALA A 129 8.87 -6.63 10.32
CA ALA A 129 8.50 -8.02 10.53
C ALA A 129 7.31 -8.20 11.51
N LYS A 130 7.22 -7.35 12.54
CA LYS A 130 6.09 -7.34 13.50
C LYS A 130 4.76 -6.82 12.92
N HIS A 131 4.81 -6.17 11.75
CA HIS A 131 3.68 -5.53 11.08
C HIS A 131 3.64 -5.93 9.59
N PRO A 132 3.29 -7.18 9.27
CA PRO A 132 3.43 -7.74 7.92
C PRO A 132 2.62 -6.96 6.87
N ALA A 133 1.46 -6.40 7.24
CA ALA A 133 0.68 -5.54 6.34
C ALA A 133 1.42 -4.24 5.97
N ALA A 134 2.13 -3.63 6.92
CA ALA A 134 2.95 -2.44 6.67
C ALA A 134 4.22 -2.81 5.88
N ALA A 135 4.85 -3.95 6.18
CA ALA A 135 5.99 -4.50 5.44
C ALA A 135 5.63 -4.72 3.95
N ASN A 136 4.46 -5.29 3.71
CA ASN A 136 3.94 -5.46 2.35
C ASN A 136 3.61 -4.14 1.67
N MET A 137 3.19 -3.12 2.43
CA MET A 137 2.86 -1.81 1.84
C MET A 137 4.10 -1.07 1.37
N ILE A 138 5.18 -1.05 2.17
CA ILE A 138 6.45 -0.46 1.73
C ILE A 138 6.97 -1.18 0.49
N LEU A 139 6.96 -2.52 0.47
CA LEU A 139 7.38 -3.29 -0.71
C LEU A 139 6.52 -2.99 -1.95
N LYS A 140 5.20 -2.92 -1.82
CA LYS A 140 4.30 -2.59 -2.94
C LYS A 140 4.57 -1.19 -3.50
N ILE A 141 4.86 -0.22 -2.65
CA ILE A 141 5.13 1.16 -3.06
C ILE A 141 6.53 1.26 -3.68
N SER A 142 7.54 0.59 -3.12
CA SER A 142 8.86 0.44 -3.73
C SER A 142 8.74 -0.17 -5.13
N ARG A 143 8.03 -1.30 -5.28
CA ARG A 143 7.74 -1.91 -6.59
C ARG A 143 7.08 -0.93 -7.54
N ALA A 144 6.11 -0.15 -7.08
CA ALA A 144 5.42 0.82 -7.92
C ALA A 144 6.36 1.93 -8.43
N LEU A 145 7.26 2.41 -7.57
CA LEU A 145 8.27 3.43 -7.84
C LEU A 145 9.37 2.91 -8.79
N PHE A 146 10.05 1.82 -8.43
CA PHE A 146 11.15 1.25 -9.21
C PHE A 146 10.68 0.75 -10.57
N LYS A 147 9.53 0.08 -10.66
CA LYS A 147 8.94 -0.30 -11.95
C LYS A 147 8.61 0.91 -12.82
N TRP A 148 8.12 2.00 -12.22
CA TRP A 148 7.85 3.24 -12.96
C TRP A 148 9.15 3.86 -13.48
N ALA A 149 10.17 3.97 -12.63
CA ALA A 149 11.46 4.56 -13.00
C ALA A 149 12.15 3.76 -14.11
N ARG A 150 12.16 2.43 -14.00
CA ARG A 150 12.71 1.52 -15.01
C ARG A 150 11.99 1.65 -16.35
N SER A 151 10.65 1.71 -16.34
CA SER A 151 9.85 1.86 -17.56
C SER A 151 10.12 3.16 -18.34
N ARG A 152 10.74 4.15 -17.69
CA ARG A 152 11.12 5.43 -18.29
C ARG A 152 12.63 5.59 -18.51
N GLY A 153 13.40 4.51 -18.33
CA GLY A 153 14.85 4.51 -18.52
C GLY A 153 15.61 5.31 -17.47
N HIS A 154 15.00 5.63 -16.32
CA HIS A 154 15.69 6.36 -15.26
C HIS A 154 16.65 5.47 -14.45
N ILE A 155 16.36 4.17 -14.42
CA ILE A 155 17.17 3.10 -13.82
C ILE A 155 17.14 1.88 -14.73
N THR A 156 18.06 0.96 -14.53
CA THR A 156 18.15 -0.30 -15.29
C THR A 156 17.68 -1.50 -14.48
N ALA A 157 18.05 -1.57 -13.20
CA ALA A 157 17.71 -2.66 -12.30
C ALA A 157 16.38 -2.42 -11.56
N ASP A 158 15.65 -3.50 -11.23
CA ASP A 158 14.52 -3.46 -10.31
C ASP A 158 14.88 -4.24 -9.03
N PRO A 159 15.23 -3.58 -7.92
CA PRO A 159 15.64 -4.26 -6.70
C PRO A 159 14.49 -4.96 -5.98
N CYS A 160 13.25 -4.80 -6.45
CA CYS A 160 12.04 -5.30 -5.77
C CYS A 160 11.42 -6.53 -6.43
N SER A 161 11.95 -7.02 -7.57
CA SER A 161 11.29 -8.08 -8.35
C SER A 161 11.12 -9.37 -7.54
N ASP A 162 12.19 -9.80 -6.87
CA ASP A 162 12.32 -11.15 -6.28
C ASP A 162 12.11 -11.14 -4.76
N ILE A 163 11.31 -10.21 -4.24
CA ILE A 163 10.98 -10.11 -2.82
C ILE A 163 9.52 -10.54 -2.63
N GLU A 164 9.30 -11.64 -1.94
CA GLU A 164 7.94 -12.12 -1.71
C GLU A 164 7.17 -11.23 -0.73
N LEU A 165 5.85 -11.18 -0.90
CA LEU A 165 4.98 -10.54 0.07
C LEU A 165 4.80 -11.47 1.26
N ASN A 166 4.80 -10.91 2.47
CA ASN A 166 4.44 -11.64 3.67
C ASN A 166 2.99 -12.11 3.58
N GLU A 167 2.72 -13.30 4.08
CA GLU A 167 1.34 -13.78 4.23
C GLU A 167 0.57 -12.87 5.19
N LEU A 168 -0.69 -12.59 4.84
CA LEU A 168 -1.60 -11.81 5.66
C LEU A 168 -2.74 -12.69 6.11
N GLY A 169 -3.07 -12.61 7.40
CA GLY A 169 -4.30 -13.21 7.90
C GLY A 169 -5.55 -12.54 7.31
N GLU A 170 -6.68 -13.23 7.40
CA GLU A 170 -7.98 -12.69 7.04
C GLU A 170 -8.80 -12.30 8.27
N HIS A 171 -9.57 -11.22 8.14
CA HIS A 171 -10.58 -10.88 9.14
C HIS A 171 -11.68 -11.93 9.14
N GLN A 172 -12.02 -12.49 10.31
CA GLN A 172 -13.06 -13.49 10.42
C GLN A 172 -14.46 -12.86 10.53
N PRO A 173 -15.53 -13.59 10.16
CA PRO A 173 -16.89 -13.24 10.57
C PRO A 173 -16.99 -13.11 12.08
N TRP A 174 -17.93 -12.31 12.56
CA TRP A 174 -18.25 -12.24 13.98
C TRP A 174 -18.89 -13.56 14.43
N PRO A 175 -18.63 -14.02 15.67
CA PRO A 175 -19.39 -15.10 16.28
C PRO A 175 -20.88 -14.79 16.30
N ASP A 176 -21.71 -15.83 16.13
CA ASP A 176 -23.17 -15.66 16.01
C ASP A 176 -23.80 -15.08 17.28
N GLU A 177 -23.28 -15.44 18.46
CA GLU A 177 -23.70 -14.89 19.76
C GLU A 177 -23.44 -13.38 19.84
N LEU A 178 -22.24 -12.95 19.44
CA LEU A 178 -21.83 -11.56 19.45
C LEU A 178 -22.64 -10.75 18.43
N LEU A 179 -22.87 -11.30 17.23
CA LEU A 179 -23.71 -10.67 16.21
C LEU A 179 -25.15 -10.50 16.70
N THR A 180 -25.72 -11.53 17.33
CA THR A 180 -27.07 -11.50 17.87
C THR A 180 -27.19 -10.44 18.96
N GLU A 181 -26.24 -10.40 19.90
CA GLU A 181 -26.21 -9.38 20.95
C GLU A 181 -26.04 -7.98 20.36
N ALA A 182 -25.20 -7.81 19.33
CA ALA A 182 -24.96 -6.52 18.69
C ALA A 182 -26.22 -6.00 17.96
N LEU A 183 -26.97 -6.89 17.30
CA LEU A 183 -28.25 -6.57 16.67
C LEU A 183 -29.36 -6.27 17.70
N ALA A 184 -29.23 -6.76 18.93
CA ALA A 184 -30.18 -6.48 20.02
C ALA A 184 -29.65 -5.47 21.06
N SER A 185 -28.51 -4.82 20.80
CA SER A 185 -27.80 -4.04 21.82
C SER A 185 -28.62 -2.86 22.33
N ASP A 186 -28.57 -2.58 23.64
CA ASP A 186 -29.16 -1.36 24.23
C ASP A 186 -28.43 -0.07 23.83
N ASP A 187 -27.20 -0.16 23.32
CA ASP A 187 -26.50 0.97 22.73
C ASP A 187 -27.02 1.21 21.30
N ASP A 188 -27.86 2.24 21.15
CA ASP A 188 -28.46 2.64 19.88
C ASP A 188 -27.44 2.83 18.74
N ARG A 189 -26.24 3.34 19.04
CA ARG A 189 -25.22 3.57 18.01
C ARG A 189 -24.63 2.25 17.55
N ILE A 190 -24.35 1.34 18.46
CA ILE A 190 -23.85 0.00 18.13
C ILE A 190 -24.90 -0.75 17.32
N ARG A 191 -26.15 -0.76 17.81
CA ARG A 191 -27.26 -1.44 17.16
C ARG A 191 -27.47 -0.93 15.74
N LEU A 192 -27.57 0.39 15.54
CA LEU A 192 -27.72 1.00 14.21
C LEU A 192 -26.51 0.73 13.30
N ALA A 193 -25.28 0.84 13.81
CA ALA A 193 -24.07 0.60 13.04
C ALA A 193 -24.00 -0.84 12.51
N VAL A 194 -24.32 -1.81 13.37
CA VAL A 194 -24.29 -3.23 13.04
C VAL A 194 -25.41 -3.56 12.07
N HIS A 195 -26.61 -3.01 12.25
CA HIS A 195 -27.70 -3.13 11.28
C HIS A 195 -27.29 -2.63 9.89
N LEU A 196 -26.69 -1.44 9.81
CA LEU A 196 -26.24 -0.86 8.55
C LEU A 196 -25.15 -1.73 7.90
N LEU A 197 -24.14 -2.16 8.66
CA LEU A 197 -23.04 -2.98 8.13
C LEU A 197 -23.50 -4.36 7.67
N TYR A 198 -24.36 -5.00 8.46
CA TYR A 198 -24.84 -6.36 8.22
C TYR A 198 -25.88 -6.40 7.10
N TYR A 199 -27.01 -5.69 7.23
CA TYR A 199 -28.12 -5.84 6.28
C TYR A 199 -27.85 -5.22 4.90
N THR A 200 -26.92 -4.28 4.78
CA THR A 200 -26.50 -3.75 3.47
C THR A 200 -25.30 -4.49 2.88
N ALA A 201 -24.63 -5.32 3.68
CA ALA A 201 -23.34 -5.92 3.38
C ALA A 201 -22.28 -4.90 2.92
N GLN A 202 -22.36 -3.61 3.28
CA GLN A 202 -21.45 -2.57 2.79
C GLN A 202 -20.19 -2.39 3.66
N ARG A 203 -19.17 -1.73 3.09
CA ARG A 203 -17.95 -1.42 3.84
C ARG A 203 -18.23 -0.27 4.80
N ILE A 204 -17.54 -0.24 5.93
CA ILE A 204 -17.67 0.85 6.92
C ILE A 204 -17.48 2.25 6.32
N GLY A 205 -16.58 2.41 5.34
CA GLY A 205 -16.38 3.68 4.64
C GLY A 205 -17.58 4.14 3.80
N ASP A 206 -18.35 3.19 3.30
CA ASP A 206 -19.59 3.46 2.57
C ASP A 206 -20.73 3.72 3.56
N VAL A 207 -20.82 2.94 4.65
CA VAL A 207 -21.85 3.06 5.70
C VAL A 207 -21.86 4.44 6.36
N VAL A 208 -20.71 4.99 6.75
CA VAL A 208 -20.67 6.32 7.40
C VAL A 208 -21.12 7.47 6.48
N ARG A 209 -21.29 7.21 5.18
CA ARG A 209 -21.70 8.19 4.17
C ARG A 209 -23.13 8.04 3.71
N MET A 210 -23.81 6.95 4.06
CA MET A 210 -25.21 6.73 3.72
C MET A 210 -26.08 7.82 4.34
N LYS A 211 -26.99 8.38 3.55
CA LYS A 211 -27.91 9.44 3.98
C LYS A 211 -29.33 8.97 3.87
N PHE A 212 -30.22 9.58 4.66
CA PHE A 212 -31.66 9.35 4.51
C PHE A 212 -32.17 9.70 3.11
N ALA A 213 -31.56 10.69 2.45
CA ALA A 213 -31.90 11.09 1.08
C ALA A 213 -31.53 10.04 0.01
N ASP A 214 -30.66 9.09 0.35
CA ASP A 214 -30.27 7.99 -0.55
C ASP A 214 -31.30 6.85 -0.51
N ILE A 215 -32.30 6.92 0.38
CA ILE A 215 -33.38 5.93 0.50
C ILE A 215 -34.63 6.43 -0.23
N LYS A 216 -35.08 5.69 -1.24
CA LYS A 216 -36.31 5.94 -2.01
C LYS A 216 -37.05 4.63 -2.23
N ASP A 217 -38.36 4.63 -2.02
CA ASP A 217 -39.24 3.48 -2.29
C ASP A 217 -38.71 2.15 -1.71
N GLY A 218 -38.25 2.20 -0.44
CA GLY A 218 -37.71 1.03 0.26
C GLY A 218 -36.33 0.56 -0.22
N THR A 219 -35.66 1.33 -1.08
CA THR A 219 -34.36 0.99 -1.68
C THR A 219 -33.31 2.03 -1.29
N LEU A 220 -32.14 1.58 -0.86
CA LEU A 220 -30.98 2.40 -0.52
C LEU A 220 -29.99 2.40 -1.69
N PHE A 221 -29.75 3.58 -2.26
CA PHE A 221 -28.70 3.79 -3.25
C PHE A 221 -27.31 3.88 -2.57
N VAL A 222 -26.33 3.14 -3.09
CA VAL A 222 -24.95 3.16 -2.61
C VAL A 222 -23.96 3.23 -3.76
N ARG A 223 -23.10 4.25 -3.75
CA ARG A 223 -21.89 4.30 -4.60
C ARG A 223 -20.64 3.99 -3.79
N GLN A 224 -20.10 2.79 -3.99
CA GLN A 224 -18.94 2.29 -3.23
C GLN A 224 -17.68 3.13 -3.50
N GLN A 225 -17.03 3.63 -2.45
CA GLN A 225 -15.83 4.46 -2.59
C GLN A 225 -14.65 3.73 -3.21
N LYS A 226 -14.45 2.46 -2.83
CA LYS A 226 -13.27 1.69 -3.24
C LYS A 226 -13.30 1.28 -4.71
N THR A 227 -14.49 0.96 -5.22
CA THR A 227 -14.68 0.33 -6.54
C THR A 227 -15.43 1.22 -7.52
N GLY A 228 -16.13 2.26 -7.05
CA GLY A 228 -17.01 3.09 -7.87
C GLY A 228 -18.34 2.43 -8.25
N LYS A 229 -18.59 1.18 -7.82
CA LYS A 229 -19.81 0.43 -8.16
C LYS A 229 -21.03 1.09 -7.52
N GLU A 230 -22.07 1.27 -8.32
CA GLU A 230 -23.39 1.76 -7.90
C GLU A 230 -24.32 0.57 -7.67
N LEU A 231 -25.07 0.63 -6.58
CA LEU A 231 -25.93 -0.44 -6.09
C LEU A 231 -27.24 0.14 -5.58
N ASP A 232 -28.34 -0.48 -5.97
CA ASP A 232 -29.66 -0.24 -5.39
C ASP A 232 -30.01 -1.44 -4.50
N ILE A 233 -30.00 -1.21 -3.19
CA ILE A 233 -30.11 -2.26 -2.18
C ILE A 233 -31.49 -2.17 -1.52
N PRO A 234 -32.40 -3.14 -1.72
CA PRO A 234 -33.64 -3.20 -0.96
C PRO A 234 -33.36 -3.21 0.55
N VAL A 235 -33.99 -2.29 1.27
CA VAL A 235 -33.78 -2.12 2.71
C VAL A 235 -34.48 -3.26 3.45
N HIS A 236 -33.70 -4.11 4.10
CA HIS A 236 -34.23 -5.21 4.92
C HIS A 236 -35.19 -4.67 6.00
N ALA A 237 -36.29 -5.38 6.28
CA ALA A 237 -37.33 -4.91 7.21
C ALA A 237 -36.80 -4.53 8.60
N LEU A 238 -35.88 -5.34 9.16
CA LEU A 238 -35.25 -5.04 10.45
C LEU A 238 -34.34 -3.79 10.40
N LEU A 239 -33.66 -3.57 9.27
CA LEU A 239 -32.89 -2.34 9.06
C LEU A 239 -33.82 -1.12 8.94
N ALA A 240 -34.93 -1.25 8.21
CA ALA A 240 -35.92 -0.17 8.08
C ALA A 240 -36.50 0.22 9.44
N ALA A 241 -36.83 -0.77 10.28
CA ALA A 241 -37.32 -0.55 11.64
C ALA A 241 -36.27 0.19 12.51
N GLU A 242 -35.00 -0.22 12.44
CA GLU A 242 -33.93 0.43 13.22
C GLU A 242 -33.64 1.85 12.73
N ILE A 243 -33.60 2.08 11.40
CA ILE A 243 -33.47 3.42 10.82
C ILE A 243 -34.64 4.31 11.26
N GLY A 244 -35.85 3.75 11.39
CA GLY A 244 -37.03 4.46 11.87
C GLY A 244 -36.87 5.02 13.28
N LYS A 245 -36.18 4.30 14.18
CA LYS A 245 -35.91 4.74 15.56
C LYS A 245 -34.96 5.94 15.63
N ALA A 246 -34.01 6.02 14.71
CA ALA A 246 -33.03 7.11 14.67
C ALA A 246 -33.67 8.48 14.32
N GLY A 247 -34.88 8.49 13.77
CA GLY A 247 -35.57 9.70 13.31
C GLY A 247 -35.02 10.21 11.98
N ARG A 248 -35.87 10.85 11.16
CA ARG A 248 -35.42 11.44 9.90
C ARG A 248 -34.67 12.74 10.17
N GLN A 249 -33.45 12.85 9.61
CA GLN A 249 -32.64 14.07 9.68
C GLN A 249 -31.97 14.37 8.35
N ILE A 250 -31.55 15.63 8.18
CA ILE A 250 -30.72 16.04 7.06
C ILE A 250 -29.29 15.52 7.30
N GLY A 251 -28.77 14.74 6.35
CA GLY A 251 -27.38 14.28 6.39
C GLY A 251 -27.25 12.76 6.57
N PRO A 252 -26.12 12.28 7.15
CA PRO A 252 -25.85 10.86 7.33
C PRO A 252 -26.86 10.17 8.24
N ILE A 253 -27.10 8.88 7.99
CA ILE A 253 -27.95 8.03 8.83
C ILE A 253 -27.30 7.84 10.21
N ILE A 254 -26.00 7.53 10.22
CA ILE A 254 -25.24 7.36 11.46
C ILE A 254 -24.43 8.62 11.79
N ILE A 255 -24.65 9.16 12.98
CA ILE A 255 -24.09 10.41 13.46
C ILE A 255 -23.41 10.25 14.83
N THR A 256 -22.60 11.23 15.19
CA THR A 256 -22.07 11.38 16.54
C THR A 256 -23.15 11.86 17.50
N ALA A 257 -22.90 11.77 18.82
CA ALA A 257 -23.81 12.33 19.84
C ALA A 257 -24.10 13.83 19.67
N ARG A 258 -23.24 14.56 18.95
CA ARG A 258 -23.40 15.99 18.63
C ARG A 258 -24.16 16.25 17.32
N GLY A 259 -24.73 15.23 16.68
CA GLY A 259 -25.43 15.37 15.40
C GLY A 259 -24.53 15.44 14.16
N SER A 260 -23.21 15.48 14.33
CA SER A 260 -22.27 15.59 13.20
C SER A 260 -21.96 14.23 12.57
N ALA A 261 -21.51 14.23 11.30
CA ALA A 261 -21.08 13.03 10.59
C ALA A 261 -19.98 12.27 11.35
N ILE A 262 -20.16 10.96 11.53
CA ILE A 262 -19.16 10.10 12.18
C ILE A 262 -18.04 9.73 11.21
N THR A 263 -16.79 9.71 11.70
CA THR A 263 -15.67 9.25 10.88
C THR A 263 -15.56 7.72 10.90
N VAL A 264 -14.94 7.14 9.87
CA VAL A 264 -14.66 5.70 9.82
C VAL A 264 -13.84 5.23 11.03
N SER A 265 -12.85 6.01 11.44
CA SER A 265 -11.98 5.67 12.58
C SER A 265 -12.78 5.64 13.88
N THR A 266 -13.63 6.65 14.08
CA THR A 266 -14.49 6.77 15.26
C THR A 266 -15.49 5.62 15.33
N LEU A 267 -16.22 5.35 14.24
CA LEU A 267 -17.20 4.25 14.23
C LEU A 267 -16.53 2.90 14.43
N ARG A 268 -15.38 2.67 13.79
CA ARG A 268 -14.58 1.46 13.98
C ARG A 268 -14.21 1.29 15.46
N HIS A 269 -13.68 2.34 16.08
CA HIS A 269 -13.25 2.29 17.47
C HIS A 269 -14.41 1.93 18.40
N TYR A 270 -15.58 2.54 18.24
CA TYR A 270 -16.75 2.21 19.05
C TYR A 270 -17.17 0.74 18.91
N VAL A 271 -17.31 0.26 17.67
CA VAL A 271 -17.72 -1.13 17.41
C VAL A 271 -16.69 -2.14 17.95
N GLN A 272 -15.40 -1.83 17.84
CA GLN A 272 -14.34 -2.71 18.38
C GLN A 272 -14.25 -2.65 19.90
N ALA A 273 -14.42 -1.48 20.52
CA ALA A 273 -14.42 -1.36 21.98
C ALA A 273 -15.59 -2.15 22.58
N TRP A 274 -16.79 -2.00 22.01
CA TRP A 274 -17.98 -2.74 22.43
C TRP A 274 -17.79 -4.26 22.34
N ALA A 275 -17.17 -4.76 21.25
CA ALA A 275 -16.88 -6.17 21.09
C ALA A 275 -15.78 -6.67 22.04
N LYS A 276 -14.77 -5.83 22.31
CA LYS A 276 -13.66 -6.14 23.21
C LYS A 276 -14.12 -6.25 24.66
N GLU A 277 -15.07 -5.43 25.10
CA GLU A 277 -15.71 -5.54 26.43
C GLU A 277 -16.40 -6.90 26.63
N ARG A 278 -16.78 -7.56 25.54
CA ARG A 278 -17.36 -8.92 25.51
C ARG A 278 -16.34 -10.03 25.26
N GLY A 279 -15.05 -9.70 25.28
CA GLY A 279 -13.98 -10.67 25.11
C GLY A 279 -13.66 -11.05 23.65
N HIS A 280 -14.16 -10.31 22.66
CA HIS A 280 -13.92 -10.63 21.25
C HIS A 280 -13.01 -9.60 20.55
N ASP A 281 -11.96 -10.08 19.88
CA ASP A 281 -11.10 -9.27 19.00
C ASP A 281 -11.58 -9.37 17.54
N VAL A 282 -12.61 -8.59 17.22
CA VAL A 282 -13.22 -8.55 15.88
C VAL A 282 -13.18 -7.15 15.28
N VAL A 283 -13.34 -7.07 13.96
CA VAL A 283 -13.38 -5.79 13.23
C VAL A 283 -14.71 -5.63 12.50
N PRO A 284 -15.18 -4.40 12.22
CA PRO A 284 -16.42 -4.16 11.47
C PRO A 284 -16.47 -4.83 10.08
N HIS A 285 -15.32 -5.14 9.49
CA HIS A 285 -15.28 -5.86 8.21
C HIS A 285 -15.81 -7.29 8.30
N GLY A 286 -15.75 -7.91 9.50
CA GLY A 286 -16.32 -9.24 9.74
C GLY A 286 -17.83 -9.29 9.49
N LEU A 287 -18.57 -8.24 9.86
CA LEU A 287 -20.02 -8.14 9.64
C LEU A 287 -20.41 -8.24 8.15
N ARG A 288 -19.56 -7.76 7.24
CA ARG A 288 -19.76 -7.93 5.81
C ARG A 288 -19.61 -9.39 5.37
N LYS A 289 -18.72 -10.17 6.01
CA LYS A 289 -18.63 -11.62 5.81
C LYS A 289 -19.86 -12.32 6.39
N ASN A 290 -20.32 -11.95 7.60
CA ASN A 290 -21.57 -12.47 8.16
C ASN A 290 -22.75 -12.25 7.21
N ALA A 291 -22.88 -11.05 6.63
CA ALA A 291 -23.95 -10.74 5.69
C ALA A 291 -23.93 -11.60 4.43
N VAL A 292 -22.75 -11.81 3.84
CA VAL A 292 -22.59 -12.71 2.69
C VAL A 292 -22.96 -14.14 3.06
N ASN A 293 -22.49 -14.62 4.22
CA ASN A 293 -22.82 -15.95 4.71
C ASN A 293 -24.34 -16.09 4.91
N ALA A 294 -24.99 -15.11 5.55
CA ALA A 294 -26.42 -15.10 5.77
C ALA A 294 -27.23 -15.12 4.46
N LEU A 295 -26.83 -14.38 3.43
CA LEU A 295 -27.47 -14.41 2.11
C LEU A 295 -27.33 -15.79 1.44
N LEU A 296 -26.12 -16.35 1.44
CA LEU A 296 -25.88 -17.70 0.92
C LEU A 296 -26.66 -18.75 1.74
N GLU A 297 -26.80 -18.54 3.03
CA GLU A 297 -27.58 -19.36 3.95
C GLU A 297 -29.09 -19.20 3.81
N ALA A 298 -29.57 -18.07 3.32
CA ALA A 298 -30.95 -17.89 2.87
C ALA A 298 -31.20 -18.58 1.50
N GLY A 299 -30.14 -19.07 0.84
CA GLY A 299 -30.23 -19.74 -0.46
C GLY A 299 -30.13 -18.79 -1.65
N CYS A 300 -29.68 -17.55 -1.44
CA CYS A 300 -29.36 -16.63 -2.52
C CYS A 300 -28.21 -17.19 -3.36
N THR A 301 -28.33 -17.01 -4.69
CA THR A 301 -27.25 -17.32 -5.63
C THR A 301 -26.05 -16.39 -5.41
N VAL A 302 -24.88 -16.80 -5.92
CA VAL A 302 -23.67 -15.95 -5.95
C VAL A 302 -23.98 -14.59 -6.59
N ALA A 303 -24.75 -14.57 -7.68
CA ALA A 303 -25.13 -13.36 -8.38
C ALA A 303 -26.02 -12.43 -7.52
N GLN A 304 -27.03 -12.99 -6.84
CA GLN A 304 -27.88 -12.22 -5.92
C GLN A 304 -27.07 -11.64 -4.74
N THR A 305 -26.19 -12.43 -4.15
CA THR A 305 -25.32 -11.97 -3.06
C THR A 305 -24.30 -10.91 -3.51
N ALA A 306 -23.80 -11.03 -4.74
CA ALA A 306 -22.93 -10.02 -5.36
C ALA A 306 -23.67 -8.73 -5.73
N ALA A 307 -24.97 -8.81 -6.04
CA ALA A 307 -25.82 -7.65 -6.30
C ALA A 307 -26.01 -6.81 -5.03
N ILE A 308 -26.20 -7.44 -3.86
CA ILE A 308 -26.32 -6.72 -2.58
C ILE A 308 -24.96 -6.23 -2.09
N SER A 309 -23.97 -7.13 -2.00
CA SER A 309 -22.67 -6.77 -1.40
C SER A 309 -21.79 -5.91 -2.31
N GLY A 310 -21.99 -5.96 -3.63
CA GLY A 310 -21.10 -5.34 -4.61
C GLY A 310 -19.72 -5.98 -4.70
N GLN A 311 -19.56 -7.22 -4.23
CA GLN A 311 -18.33 -8.01 -4.43
C GLN A 311 -18.29 -8.62 -5.83
N THR A 312 -17.10 -9.00 -6.29
CA THR A 312 -16.99 -9.78 -7.53
C THR A 312 -17.52 -11.19 -7.30
N LEU A 313 -17.97 -11.86 -8.36
CA LEU A 313 -18.48 -13.23 -8.27
C LEU A 313 -17.44 -14.17 -7.68
N GLN A 314 -16.17 -14.05 -8.07
CA GLN A 314 -15.08 -14.90 -7.56
C GLN A 314 -14.90 -14.77 -6.04
N VAL A 315 -15.07 -13.57 -5.50
CA VAL A 315 -14.96 -13.34 -4.04
C VAL A 315 -16.15 -13.99 -3.33
N VAL A 316 -17.36 -13.87 -3.87
CA VAL A 316 -18.55 -14.51 -3.28
C VAL A 316 -18.51 -16.03 -3.40
N GLU A 317 -18.02 -16.55 -4.53
CA GLU A 317 -17.78 -17.99 -4.73
C GLU A 317 -16.78 -18.56 -3.74
N HIS A 318 -15.72 -17.80 -3.42
CA HIS A 318 -14.77 -18.21 -2.39
C HIS A 318 -15.47 -18.43 -1.04
N TYR A 319 -16.35 -17.51 -0.63
CA TYR A 319 -17.17 -17.70 0.59
C TYR A 319 -18.17 -18.86 0.45
N ALA A 320 -18.79 -19.03 -0.71
CA ALA A 320 -19.73 -20.12 -0.95
C ALA A 320 -19.06 -21.50 -0.85
N LYS A 321 -17.81 -21.63 -1.31
CA LYS A 321 -17.01 -22.86 -1.22
C LYS A 321 -16.60 -23.22 0.20
N LEU A 322 -16.34 -22.21 1.05
CA LEU A 322 -16.00 -22.42 2.46
C LEU A 322 -17.18 -22.88 3.32
N ARG A 323 -18.40 -22.85 2.78
CA ARG A 323 -19.60 -23.30 3.49
C ARG A 323 -19.67 -24.83 3.52
N ASP A 324 -20.25 -25.35 4.60
CA ASP A 324 -20.58 -26.74 4.82
C ASP A 324 -21.28 -27.36 3.60
N GLN A 325 -20.49 -28.05 2.76
CA GLN A 325 -20.88 -28.68 1.50
C GLN A 325 -22.12 -29.56 1.68
N ARG A 326 -22.28 -30.12 2.88
CA ARG A 326 -23.43 -30.92 3.29
C ARG A 326 -24.77 -30.16 3.24
N LYS A 327 -24.84 -28.94 3.79
CA LYS A 327 -26.09 -28.15 3.79
C LYS A 327 -26.49 -27.70 2.39
N LEU A 328 -25.50 -27.39 1.55
CA LEU A 328 -25.72 -27.07 0.14
C LEU A 328 -26.21 -28.29 -0.63
N ALA A 329 -25.59 -29.46 -0.41
CA ALA A 329 -26.01 -30.72 -1.03
C ALA A 329 -27.46 -31.09 -0.69
N ILE A 330 -27.85 -31.01 0.59
CA ILE A 330 -29.23 -31.29 1.02
C ILE A 330 -30.23 -30.39 0.29
N ARG A 331 -30.00 -29.07 0.27
CA ARG A 331 -30.91 -28.14 -0.41
C ARG A 331 -30.92 -28.29 -1.92
N ALA A 332 -29.78 -28.62 -2.52
CA ALA A 332 -29.71 -28.89 -3.96
C ALA A 332 -30.56 -30.11 -4.32
N MET A 333 -30.46 -31.20 -3.55
CA MET A 333 -31.30 -32.38 -3.72
C MET A 333 -32.79 -32.06 -3.53
N SER A 334 -33.16 -31.34 -2.45
CA SER A 334 -34.56 -30.97 -2.23
C SER A 334 -35.14 -30.10 -3.36
N LYS A 335 -34.33 -29.21 -3.96
CA LYS A 335 -34.75 -28.41 -5.13
C LYS A 335 -34.89 -29.25 -6.39
N TRP A 336 -34.00 -30.24 -6.59
CA TRP A 336 -34.06 -31.14 -7.74
C TRP A 336 -35.31 -32.02 -7.65
N GLU A 337 -35.56 -32.66 -6.51
CA GLU A 337 -36.76 -33.48 -6.27
C GLU A 337 -38.06 -32.68 -6.45
N ALA A 338 -38.07 -31.39 -6.09
CA ALA A 338 -39.22 -30.51 -6.27
C ALA A 338 -39.49 -30.13 -7.74
N ASN A 339 -38.48 -30.17 -8.61
CA ASN A 339 -38.62 -29.90 -10.05
C ASN A 339 -39.01 -31.15 -10.87
N GLU A 340 -38.94 -32.34 -10.28
CA GLU A 340 -39.34 -33.60 -10.92
C GLU A 340 -40.80 -34.00 -10.63
N ARG A 341 -41.53 -33.20 -9.85
CA ARG A 341 -42.97 -33.35 -9.56
C ARG A 341 -43.80 -32.35 -10.35
#